data_AF-A0A958YTA1-F1
#
_entry.id   AF-A0A958YTA1-F1
#
_cell.length_a   1.000
_cell.length_b   1.000
_cell.length_c   1.000
_cell.angle_alpha   90.00
_cell.angle_beta   90.00
_cell.angle_gamma   90.00
#
_symmetry.space_group_name_H-M   'P 1'
#
loop_
_entity.id
_entity.type
_entity.pdbx_description
1 polymer ?
#
loop_
_entity_poly.entity_id
_entity_poly.type
_entity_poly.pdbx_seq_one_letter_code
_entity_poly.pdbx_strand_id
1 'polypeptide(L)'
;MLEKEIFNINTHEDFDRLALEVFRFQYENVPVYHQFCNLLNTNVSEVKTVEHIPFLPIQFFKSNEIISENLTEQIVFTSSGTTGSITSKHYVADLK
;
A
#
# COMPACT_ATOMS: atom_id res chain seq x y z
N MET A 1 9.25 -2.89 -12.52
CA MET A 1 9.48 -1.62 -13.26
C MET A 1 9.17 -0.43 -12.36
N LEU A 2 7.98 -0.36 -11.76
CA LEU A 2 7.63 0.67 -10.75
C LEU A 2 8.66 0.83 -9.61
N GLU A 3 9.15 -0.27 -9.05
CA GLU A 3 10.17 -0.30 -7.99
C GLU A 3 11.44 0.51 -8.31
N LYS A 4 11.87 0.55 -9.58
CA LYS A 4 13.02 1.37 -9.99
C LYS A 4 12.64 2.81 -10.28
N GLU A 5 11.41 3.05 -10.76
CA GLU A 5 10.94 4.39 -11.10
C GLU A 5 10.70 5.26 -9.88
N ILE A 6 10.26 4.68 -8.75
CA ILE A 6 10.03 5.44 -7.50
C ILE A 6 11.31 6.14 -6.97
N PHE A 7 12.50 5.62 -7.29
CA PHE A 7 13.77 6.24 -6.92
C PHE A 7 14.26 7.31 -7.91
N ASN A 8 13.57 7.49 -9.04
CA ASN A 8 13.90 8.44 -10.10
C ASN A 8 12.86 9.57 -10.23
N ILE A 9 12.12 9.87 -9.16
CA ILE A 9 11.15 10.97 -9.11
C ILE A 9 11.92 12.30 -9.05
N ASN A 10 11.70 13.18 -10.03
CA ASN A 10 12.39 14.48 -10.11
C ASN A 10 11.42 15.67 -10.06
N THR A 11 10.15 15.45 -10.37
CA THR A 11 9.10 16.48 -10.40
C THR A 11 7.87 16.07 -9.59
N HIS A 12 6.97 17.02 -9.34
CA HIS A 12 5.71 16.72 -8.67
C HIS A 12 4.79 15.89 -9.58
N GLU A 13 4.80 16.18 -10.88
CA GLU A 13 4.08 15.43 -11.89
C GLU A 13 4.55 13.97 -11.97
N ASP A 14 5.86 13.71 -11.83
CA ASP A 14 6.40 12.35 -11.73
C ASP A 14 5.84 11.62 -10.52
N PHE A 15 5.80 12.30 -9.37
CA PHE A 15 5.26 11.74 -8.13
C PHE A 15 3.79 11.39 -8.28
N ASP A 16 2.96 12.31 -8.77
CA ASP A 16 1.52 12.10 -8.91
C ASP A 16 1.21 10.94 -9.87
N ARG A 17 1.90 10.90 -11.02
CA ARG A 17 1.79 9.78 -11.96
C ARG A 17 2.13 8.45 -11.29
N LEU A 18 3.30 8.37 -10.64
CA LEU A 18 3.77 7.14 -10.02
C LEU A 18 2.90 6.72 -8.83
N ALA A 19 2.41 7.67 -8.03
CA ALA A 19 1.49 7.38 -6.92
C ALA A 19 0.20 6.74 -7.42
N LEU A 20 -0.37 7.24 -8.53
CA LEU A 20 -1.56 6.64 -9.15
C LEU A 20 -1.27 5.25 -9.74
N GLU A 21 -0.10 5.04 -10.33
CA GLU A 21 0.31 3.73 -10.84
C GLU A 21 0.53 2.72 -9.71
N VAL A 22 1.18 3.12 -8.61
CA VAL A 22 1.35 2.31 -7.40
C VAL A 22 0.00 1.99 -6.76
N PHE A 23 -0.91 2.96 -6.67
CA PHE A 23 -2.28 2.73 -6.20
C PHE A 23 -2.98 1.64 -7.01
N ARG A 24 -2.95 1.73 -8.35
CA ARG A 24 -3.56 0.72 -9.25
C ARG A 24 -2.91 -0.64 -9.04
N PHE A 25 -1.59 -0.70 -8.95
CA PHE A 25 -0.87 -1.94 -8.66
C PHE A 25 -1.31 -2.54 -7.32
N GLN A 26 -1.38 -1.74 -6.26
CA GLN A 26 -1.78 -2.20 -4.93
C GLN A 26 -3.24 -2.66 -4.91
N TYR A 27 -4.14 -1.96 -5.60
CA TYR A 27 -5.54 -2.36 -5.72
C TYR A 27 -5.68 -3.72 -6.40
N GLU A 28 -4.90 -4.00 -7.44
CA GLU A 28 -4.98 -5.29 -8.15
C GLU A 28 -4.29 -6.42 -7.39
N ASN A 29 -3.18 -6.12 -6.69
CA ASN A 29 -2.29 -7.17 -6.19
C ASN A 29 -2.33 -7.35 -4.66
N VAL A 30 -2.91 -6.45 -3.87
CA VAL A 30 -2.97 -6.59 -2.40
C VAL A 30 -4.41 -6.92 -1.99
N PRO A 31 -4.74 -8.18 -1.63
CA PRO A 31 -6.13 -8.62 -1.44
C PRO A 31 -6.91 -7.79 -0.40
N VAL A 32 -6.26 -7.42 0.71
CA VAL A 32 -6.90 -6.62 1.76
C VAL A 32 -7.22 -5.20 1.26
N TYR A 33 -6.32 -4.60 0.47
CA TYR A 33 -6.53 -3.26 -0.07
C TYR A 33 -7.57 -3.26 -1.20
N HIS A 34 -7.57 -4.30 -2.04
CA HIS A 34 -8.60 -4.55 -3.05
C HIS A 34 -10.00 -4.58 -2.41
N GLN A 35 -10.17 -5.43 -1.39
CA GLN A 35 -11.44 -5.57 -0.68
C GLN A 35 -11.88 -4.26 -0.01
N PHE A 36 -10.94 -3.54 0.61
CA PHE A 36 -11.21 -2.24 1.22
C PHE A 36 -11.74 -1.23 0.19
N CYS A 37 -11.07 -1.09 -0.95
CA CYS A 37 -11.48 -0.17 -2.01
C CYS A 37 -12.88 -0.54 -2.58
N ASN A 38 -13.16 -1.83 -2.75
CA ASN A 38 -14.46 -2.32 -3.22
C ASN A 38 -15.59 -2.01 -2.23
N LEU A 39 -15.36 -2.19 -0.92
CA LEU A 39 -16.34 -1.85 0.12
C LEU A 39 -16.65 -0.35 0.17
N LEU A 40 -15.69 0.49 -0.20
CA LEU A 40 -15.89 1.92 -0.36
C LEU A 40 -16.55 2.30 -1.69
N ASN A 41 -16.86 1.33 -2.57
CA ASN A 41 -17.33 1.54 -3.93
C ASN A 41 -16.39 2.45 -4.75
N THR A 42 -15.07 2.30 -4.53
CA THR A 42 -14.06 3.09 -5.22
C THR A 42 -14.02 2.68 -6.70
N ASN A 43 -14.28 3.63 -7.61
CA ASN A 43 -14.02 3.43 -9.02
C ASN A 43 -12.55 3.76 -9.34
N VAL A 44 -11.71 2.74 -9.46
CA VAL A 44 -10.27 2.86 -9.72
C VAL A 44 -9.96 3.65 -11.00
N SER A 45 -10.86 3.61 -11.99
CA SER A 45 -10.70 4.37 -13.23
C SER A 45 -10.89 5.88 -13.03
N GLU A 46 -11.66 6.29 -12.01
CA GLU A 46 -11.99 7.68 -11.69
C GLU A 46 -11.02 8.33 -10.70
N VAL A 47 -10.15 7.56 -10.03
CA VAL A 47 -9.07 8.10 -9.20
C VAL A 47 -8.01 8.73 -10.12
N LYS A 48 -8.04 10.07 -10.22
CA LYS A 48 -7.17 10.88 -11.08
C LYS A 48 -6.15 11.74 -10.34
N THR A 49 -6.27 11.87 -9.03
CA THR A 49 -5.34 12.64 -8.19
C THR A 49 -5.05 11.87 -6.91
N VAL A 50 -3.93 12.19 -6.26
CA VAL A 50 -3.45 11.50 -5.06
C VAL A 50 -4.45 11.60 -3.91
N GLU A 51 -5.16 12.71 -3.79
CA GLU A 51 -6.17 12.96 -2.74
C GLU A 51 -7.39 12.05 -2.85
N HIS A 52 -7.65 11.49 -4.03
CA HIS A 52 -8.75 10.55 -4.27
C HIS A 52 -8.38 9.09 -3.99
N ILE A 53 -7.12 8.80 -3.65
CA ILE A 53 -6.69 7.44 -3.29
C ILE A 53 -7.29 7.07 -1.93
N PRO A 54 -7.99 5.92 -1.80
CA PRO A 54 -8.50 5.47 -0.50
C PRO A 54 -7.36 5.16 0.48
N PHE A 55 -7.37 5.82 1.64
CA PHE A 55 -6.36 5.60 2.67
C PHE A 55 -6.72 4.40 3.56
N LEU A 56 -5.89 3.36 3.55
CA LEU A 56 -6.09 2.17 4.36
C LEU A 56 -5.85 2.48 5.85
N PRO A 57 -6.85 2.29 6.74
CA PRO A 57 -6.67 2.60 8.15
C PRO A 57 -5.59 1.75 8.82
N ILE A 58 -4.83 2.36 9.74
CA ILE A 58 -3.72 1.68 10.46
C ILE A 58 -4.15 0.41 11.20
N GLN A 59 -5.43 0.32 11.60
CA GLN A 59 -5.98 -0.86 12.27
C GLN A 59 -5.84 -2.12 11.40
N PHE A 60 -5.90 -2.01 10.07
CA PHE A 60 -5.72 -3.15 9.17
C PHE A 60 -4.33 -3.76 9.31
N PHE A 61 -3.29 -2.94 9.48
CA PHE A 61 -1.91 -3.40 9.70
C PHE A 61 -1.70 -4.07 11.06
N LYS A 62 -2.64 -3.96 12.00
CA LYS A 62 -2.58 -4.64 13.31
C LYS A 62 -3.21 -6.03 13.27
N SER A 63 -4.18 -6.26 12.38
CA SER A 63 -5.00 -7.47 12.36
C SER A 63 -4.92 -8.26 11.06
N ASN A 64 -4.31 -7.73 10.00
CA ASN A 64 -4.23 -8.37 8.69
C ASN A 64 -2.80 -8.34 8.14
N GLU A 65 -2.53 -9.26 7.22
CA GLU A 65 -1.29 -9.31 6.45
C GLU A 65 -1.47 -8.47 5.19
N ILE A 66 -0.83 -7.31 5.17
CA ILE A 66 -0.88 -6.38 4.03
C ILE A 66 0.35 -6.62 3.16
N ILE A 67 0.22 -7.53 2.20
CA ILE A 67 1.26 -7.94 1.25
C ILE A 67 0.60 -8.30 -0.09
N SER A 68 1.34 -8.20 -1.20
CA SER A 68 0.82 -8.61 -2.50
C SER A 68 0.58 -10.12 -2.54
N GLU A 69 -0.43 -10.53 -3.30
CA GLU A 69 -0.76 -11.93 -3.52
C GLU A 69 0.45 -12.70 -4.08
N ASN A 70 0.54 -13.98 -3.73
CA ASN A 70 1.62 -14.88 -4.16
C ASN A 70 3.04 -14.45 -3.74
N LEU A 71 3.18 -13.43 -2.88
CA LEU A 71 4.45 -13.08 -2.23
C LEU A 71 4.46 -13.57 -0.79
N THR A 72 5.66 -13.92 -0.33
CA THR A 72 5.95 -14.21 1.08
C THR A 72 6.93 -13.17 1.58
N GLU A 73 6.76 -12.73 2.82
CA GLU A 73 7.63 -11.75 3.43
C GLU A 73 9.05 -12.31 3.66
N GLN A 74 10.05 -11.50 3.38
CA GLN A 74 11.43 -11.74 3.80
C GLN A 74 11.67 -11.20 5.22
N ILE A 75 10.96 -10.14 5.59
CA ILE A 75 11.02 -9.53 6.91
C ILE A 75 9.68 -8.92 7.31
N VAL A 76 9.43 -8.86 8.62
CA VAL A 76 8.31 -8.13 9.20
C VAL A 76 8.85 -6.99 10.07
N PHE A 77 8.53 -5.75 9.70
CA PHE A 77 8.77 -4.59 10.55
C PHE A 77 7.56 -4.34 11.45
N THR A 78 7.80 -3.90 12.68
CA THR A 78 6.73 -3.58 13.64
C THR A 78 6.85 -2.17 14.16
N SER A 79 5.74 -1.46 14.32
CA SER A 79 5.74 -0.14 14.98
C SER A 79 6.21 -0.25 16.43
N SER A 80 6.87 0.78 16.96
CA SER A 80 7.16 0.90 18.40
C SER A 80 5.84 0.93 19.18
N GLY A 81 5.57 -0.13 19.95
CA GLY A 81 4.38 -0.21 20.79
C GLY A 81 4.58 0.49 22.13
N THR A 82 3.54 1.13 22.64
CA THR A 82 3.44 1.42 24.08
C THR A 82 2.99 0.14 24.79
N THR A 83 3.52 -0.11 25.99
CA THR A 83 3.27 -1.32 26.78
C THR A 83 1.78 -1.71 26.79
N GLY A 84 1.44 -2.91 26.33
CA GLY A 84 0.07 -3.44 26.32
C GLY A 84 -0.74 -3.22 25.03
N SER A 85 -0.19 -2.57 23.99
CA SER A 85 -0.89 -2.37 22.71
C SER A 85 -0.44 -3.35 21.62
N ILE A 86 -1.38 -3.83 20.80
CA ILE A 86 -1.06 -4.54 19.55
C ILE A 86 -0.42 -3.55 18.57
N THR A 87 0.81 -3.85 18.16
CA THR A 87 1.60 -3.06 17.21
C THR A 87 1.18 -3.35 15.78
N SER A 88 1.36 -2.38 14.87
CA SER A 88 1.19 -2.63 13.45
C SER A 88 2.36 -3.49 12.94
N LYS A 89 2.08 -4.31 11.94
CA LYS A 89 3.04 -5.15 11.23
C LYS A 89 3.08 -4.74 9.76
N HIS A 90 4.29 -4.66 9.22
CA HIS A 90 4.56 -4.35 7.82
C HIS A 90 5.35 -5.51 7.23
N TYR A 91 4.71 -6.27 6.35
CA TYR A 91 5.26 -7.46 5.70
C TYR A 91 5.98 -7.02 4.42
N VAL A 92 7.29 -7.27 4.35
CA VAL A 92 8.13 -6.80 3.24
C VAL A 92 8.64 -7.98 2.44
N ALA A 93 8.25 -8.05 1.16
CA ALA A 93 8.55 -9.17 0.27
C ALA A 93 9.96 -9.10 -0.38
N ASP A 94 10.56 -7.90 -0.47
CA ASP A 94 11.90 -7.72 -1.00
C ASP A 94 12.69 -6.68 -0.19
N LEU A 95 13.96 -6.99 0.08
CA LEU A 95 14.90 -6.19 0.88
C LEU A 95 15.99 -5.52 0.03
N LYS A 96 15.95 -5.72 -1.29
CA LYS A 96 16.98 -5.26 -2.22
C LYS A 96 16.77 -3.84 -2.73
#